data_AF-A0A6L3N407-F1
#
_entry.id   AF-A0A6L3N407-F1
#
_cell.length_a   1.000
_cell.length_b   1.000
_cell.length_c   1.000
_cell.angle_alpha   90.00
_cell.angle_beta   90.00
_cell.angle_gamma   90.00
#
_symmetry.space_group_name_H-M   'P 1'
#
loop_
_entity.id
_entity.type
_entity.pdbx_description
1 polymer ?
#
loop_
_entity_poly.entity_id
_entity_poly.type
_entity_poly.pdbx_seq_one_letter_code
_entity_poly.pdbx_strand_id
1 'polypeptide(L)'
;ISERLTVEAHAEATAGVYNAGAGALARLGERGVANASLAVSAPGRTGVQAGVGYQYVTPRFSIDAQTLRAFGDYGDLGSREGVPVSRATDRVTVSFPFLRAQTLSFSYLGLKYPGIVPSRIGSIAYLVNLGGLTSITFSGFQDFRQHDARGFFVSLSVGLGGNTSVSANAGRQNGDSTYTLNATRPPDYGGGVGWNVQAGANAGLRYAQGQLQYLGRAGQVTLLAQSFDGRGNASVDVTGAFVLMDGRLMTARRVDDGFALVSTDTGRVPVLHQNRLIGETDRAGYLLVPDLNAYQSNRVAIDGTALPADARIADTTLDVVPQARSGVLAHFAVTRYSAASIALR
;
A
#
# COMPACT_ATOMS: atom_id res chain seq x y z
N ILE A 1 20.38 -17.63 11.89
CA ILE A 1 21.40 -18.58 12.44
C ILE A 1 22.63 -18.60 11.54
N SER A 2 22.45 -18.58 10.23
CA SER A 2 23.49 -18.27 9.25
C SER A 2 22.89 -17.43 8.11
N GLU A 3 23.67 -17.06 7.10
CA GLU A 3 23.17 -16.37 5.89
C GLU A 3 22.16 -17.20 5.08
N ARG A 4 22.07 -18.51 5.32
CA ARG A 4 21.22 -19.43 4.56
C ARG A 4 20.12 -20.07 5.39
N LEU A 5 20.12 -19.88 6.70
CA LEU A 5 19.17 -20.52 7.61
C LEU A 5 18.65 -19.52 8.65
N THR A 6 17.34 -19.30 8.58
CA THR A 6 16.55 -18.60 9.58
C THR A 6 15.69 -19.60 10.31
N VAL A 7 15.61 -19.49 11.63
CA VAL A 7 14.75 -20.31 12.47
C VAL A 7 13.86 -19.36 13.24
N GLU A 8 12.60 -19.76 13.39
CA GLU A 8 11.54 -19.01 14.03
C GLU A 8 10.91 -19.88 15.10
N ALA A 9 10.48 -19.27 16.20
CA ALA A 9 9.72 -19.95 17.24
C ALA A 9 8.71 -18.96 17.83
N HIS A 10 7.55 -19.47 18.23
CA HIS A 10 6.55 -18.71 18.93
C HIS A 10 5.87 -19.57 20.00
N ALA A 11 5.32 -18.91 21.01
CA ALA A 11 4.47 -19.52 22.01
C ALA A 11 3.36 -18.55 22.41
N GLU A 12 2.16 -19.07 22.57
CA GLU A 12 0.95 -18.34 22.95
C GLU A 12 0.30 -19.08 24.12
N ALA A 13 -0.21 -18.32 25.08
CA ALA A 13 -0.84 -18.87 26.27
C ALA A 13 -2.10 -18.10 26.62
N THR A 14 -3.22 -18.82 26.75
CA THR A 14 -4.48 -18.30 27.27
C THR A 14 -5.14 -19.36 28.16
N ALA A 15 -6.22 -19.01 28.85
CA ALA A 15 -6.85 -19.83 29.89
C ALA A 15 -7.45 -21.14 29.37
N GLY A 16 -6.64 -22.16 29.08
CA GLY A 16 -7.05 -23.49 28.59
C GLY A 16 -6.85 -23.71 27.10
N VAL A 17 -5.97 -22.93 26.45
CA VAL A 17 -5.26 -23.27 25.21
C VAL A 17 -3.85 -22.70 25.34
N TYR A 18 -2.84 -23.55 25.21
CA TYR A 18 -1.47 -23.15 24.91
C TYR A 18 -1.17 -23.56 23.47
N ASN A 19 -0.43 -22.74 22.77
CA ASN A 19 0.05 -23.02 21.42
C ASN A 19 1.55 -22.75 21.38
N ALA A 20 2.31 -23.63 20.77
CA ALA A 20 3.74 -23.45 20.58
C ALA A 20 4.13 -23.96 19.21
N GLY A 21 4.96 -23.21 18.51
CA GLY A 21 5.41 -23.58 17.18
C GLY A 21 6.82 -23.16 16.89
N ALA A 22 7.43 -23.85 15.94
CA ALA A 22 8.73 -23.56 15.40
C ALA A 22 8.72 -23.71 13.88
N GLY A 23 9.58 -22.97 13.22
CA GLY A 23 9.74 -23.00 11.78
C GLY A 23 11.18 -22.72 11.36
N ALA A 24 11.49 -23.06 10.12
CA ALA A 24 12.77 -22.77 9.52
C ALA A 24 12.59 -22.35 8.07
N LEU A 25 13.41 -21.40 7.63
CA LEU A 25 13.55 -20.98 6.24
C LEU A 25 14.99 -21.23 5.82
N ALA A 26 15.15 -22.01 4.75
CA ALA A 26 16.44 -22.39 4.20
C ALA A 26 16.59 -21.86 2.77
N ARG A 27 17.60 -21.03 2.54
CA ARG A 27 18.00 -20.59 1.20
C ARG A 27 18.78 -21.72 0.52
N LEU A 28 18.23 -22.22 -0.59
CA LEU A 28 18.81 -23.32 -1.38
C LEU A 28 19.77 -22.79 -2.47
N GLY A 29 20.71 -21.94 -2.05
CA GLY A 29 21.63 -21.24 -2.96
C GLY A 29 20.89 -20.24 -3.85
N GLU A 30 21.00 -20.42 -5.16
CA GLU A 30 20.23 -19.67 -6.16
C GLU A 30 18.90 -20.33 -6.49
N ARG A 31 18.64 -21.55 -6.02
CA ARG A 31 17.43 -22.34 -6.31
C ARG A 31 16.26 -21.98 -5.40
N GLY A 32 16.17 -20.74 -4.93
CA GLY A 32 15.06 -20.26 -4.10
C GLY A 32 15.18 -20.56 -2.61
N VAL A 33 14.05 -20.48 -1.91
CA VAL A 33 13.93 -20.62 -0.46
C VAL A 33 12.86 -21.67 -0.16
N ALA A 34 13.19 -22.66 0.66
CA ALA A 34 12.24 -23.62 1.21
C ALA A 34 11.95 -23.27 2.67
N ASN A 35 10.73 -23.49 3.13
CA ASN A 35 10.37 -23.35 4.53
C ASN A 35 9.57 -24.56 5.04
N ALA A 36 9.67 -24.78 6.34
CA ALA A 36 8.90 -25.78 7.05
C ALA A 36 8.49 -25.22 8.42
N SER A 37 7.29 -25.54 8.88
CA SER A 37 6.77 -25.13 10.18
C SER A 37 5.99 -26.26 10.84
N LEU A 38 6.02 -26.27 12.17
CA LEU A 38 5.26 -27.18 13.02
C LEU A 38 4.77 -26.40 14.25
N ALA A 39 3.47 -26.51 14.54
CA ALA A 39 2.86 -25.95 15.73
C ALA A 39 1.98 -26.99 16.41
N VAL A 40 1.89 -26.92 17.73
CA VAL A 40 1.10 -27.82 18.57
C VAL A 40 0.27 -27.01 19.54
N SER A 41 -0.97 -27.42 19.75
CA SER A 41 -1.88 -26.78 20.70
C SER A 41 -2.40 -27.77 21.73
N ALA A 42 -2.51 -27.35 22.99
CA ALA A 42 -3.09 -28.09 24.13
C ALA A 42 -3.12 -27.19 25.39
N PRO A 43 -3.92 -27.48 26.45
CA PRO A 43 -5.08 -28.37 26.48
C PRO A 43 -6.30 -27.71 25.81
N GLY A 44 -7.46 -28.37 25.84
CA GLY A 44 -8.74 -27.82 25.33
C GLY A 44 -8.93 -27.97 23.82
N ARG A 45 -7.91 -27.66 23.02
CA ARG A 45 -7.87 -27.85 21.57
C ARG A 45 -6.58 -28.56 21.18
N THR A 46 -6.60 -29.90 21.28
CA THR A 46 -5.40 -30.71 21.08
C THR A 46 -5.20 -31.03 19.61
N GLY A 47 -4.13 -30.50 19.02
CA GLY A 47 -3.81 -30.80 17.63
C GLY A 47 -2.45 -30.30 17.21
N VAL A 48 -2.16 -30.54 15.93
CA VAL A 48 -0.88 -30.20 15.31
C VAL A 48 -1.15 -29.51 13.98
N GLN A 49 -0.40 -28.46 13.69
CA GLN A 49 -0.35 -27.84 12.38
C GLN A 49 1.05 -28.01 11.80
N ALA A 50 1.14 -28.47 10.55
CA ALA A 50 2.39 -28.61 9.83
C ALA A 50 2.31 -27.90 8.48
N GLY A 51 3.36 -27.16 8.13
CA GLY A 51 3.45 -26.43 6.88
C GLY A 51 4.77 -26.69 6.16
N VAL A 52 4.72 -26.70 4.83
CA VAL A 52 5.90 -26.74 3.96
C VAL A 52 5.66 -25.80 2.79
N GLY A 53 6.68 -25.08 2.38
CA GLY A 53 6.61 -24.20 1.23
C GLY A 53 7.95 -24.03 0.51
N TYR A 54 7.86 -23.49 -0.69
CA TYR A 54 8.98 -23.25 -1.58
C TYR A 54 8.68 -22.04 -2.45
N GLN A 55 9.64 -21.12 -2.52
CA GLN A 55 9.57 -19.92 -3.33
C GLN A 55 10.83 -19.80 -4.18
N TYR A 56 10.63 -19.59 -5.48
CA TYR A 56 11.68 -19.35 -6.44
C TYR A 56 11.28 -18.17 -7.33
N VAL A 57 12.09 -17.12 -7.36
CA VAL A 57 11.78 -15.91 -8.13
C VAL A 57 12.97 -15.55 -8.99
N THR A 58 12.74 -15.47 -10.30
CA THR A 58 13.72 -15.02 -11.28
C THR A 58 13.08 -14.06 -12.29
N PRO A 59 13.88 -13.29 -13.05
CA PRO A 59 13.34 -12.39 -14.07
C PRO A 59 12.55 -13.07 -15.20
N ARG A 60 12.70 -14.39 -15.39
CA ARG A 60 12.03 -15.15 -16.46
C ARG A 60 10.90 -16.05 -15.97
N PHE A 61 10.85 -16.28 -14.66
CA PHE A 61 9.99 -17.29 -14.07
C PHE A 61 9.92 -17.16 -12.56
N SER A 62 8.74 -17.33 -11.98
CA SER A 62 8.58 -17.50 -10.54
C SER A 62 7.63 -18.65 -10.19
N ILE A 63 7.92 -19.32 -9.07
CA ILE A 63 7.08 -20.29 -8.40
C ILE A 63 6.93 -19.85 -6.95
N ASP A 64 5.72 -19.89 -6.45
CA ASP A 64 5.41 -19.90 -5.03
C ASP A 64 4.49 -21.11 -4.79
N ALA A 65 4.89 -22.01 -3.88
CA ALA A 65 4.13 -23.19 -3.53
C ALA A 65 4.13 -23.35 -2.01
N GLN A 66 2.97 -23.61 -1.43
CA GLN A 66 2.83 -23.78 0.00
C GLN A 66 1.68 -24.73 0.31
N THR A 67 1.89 -25.60 1.29
CA THR A 67 0.88 -26.48 1.84
C THR A 67 0.89 -26.35 3.36
N LEU A 68 -0.30 -26.22 3.95
CA LEU A 68 -0.52 -26.17 5.39
C LEU A 68 -1.58 -27.20 5.74
N ARG A 69 -1.36 -27.95 6.81
CA ARG A 69 -2.26 -29.01 7.30
C ARG A 69 -2.45 -28.88 8.78
N ALA A 70 -3.70 -28.92 9.24
CA ALA A 70 -4.05 -28.98 10.65
C ALA A 70 -4.76 -30.31 10.97
N PHE A 71 -4.22 -31.04 11.94
CA PHE A 71 -4.65 -32.34 12.40
C PHE A 71 -5.21 -32.25 13.84
N GLY A 72 -6.06 -33.21 14.22
CA GLY A 72 -6.68 -33.21 15.56
C GLY A 72 -7.72 -32.10 15.72
N ASP A 73 -7.75 -31.42 16.84
CA ASP A 73 -8.52 -30.18 17.03
C ASP A 73 -7.57 -29.01 17.26
N TYR A 74 -6.60 -28.84 16.36
CA TYR A 74 -5.61 -27.76 16.48
C TYR A 74 -6.31 -26.39 16.55
N GLY A 75 -5.88 -25.55 17.49
CA GLY A 75 -6.44 -24.22 17.70
C GLY A 75 -5.36 -23.22 18.15
N ASP A 76 -5.41 -22.02 17.59
CA ASP A 76 -4.63 -20.85 18.02
C ASP A 76 -5.48 -19.94 18.93
N LEU A 77 -4.94 -18.77 19.31
CA LEU A 77 -5.66 -17.78 20.11
C LEU A 77 -7.00 -17.35 19.49
N GLY A 78 -7.01 -17.06 18.18
CA GLY A 78 -8.23 -16.64 17.46
C GLY A 78 -9.29 -17.72 17.44
N SER A 79 -8.88 -18.99 17.50
CA SER A 79 -9.79 -20.12 17.49
C SER A 79 -10.73 -20.14 18.71
N ARG A 80 -10.33 -19.57 19.84
CA ARG A 80 -11.20 -19.42 21.01
C ARG A 80 -12.29 -18.39 20.86
N GLU A 81 -12.06 -17.37 20.03
CA GLU A 81 -13.07 -16.37 19.69
C GLU A 81 -14.04 -16.88 18.61
N GLY A 82 -13.97 -18.18 18.29
CA GLY A 82 -14.85 -18.84 17.33
C GLY A 82 -14.31 -18.83 15.90
N VAL A 83 -13.10 -18.35 15.66
CA VAL A 83 -12.49 -18.34 14.32
C VAL A 83 -12.03 -19.77 13.95
N PRO A 84 -12.62 -20.41 12.94
CA PRO A 84 -12.22 -21.77 12.59
C PRO A 84 -10.81 -21.80 11.99
N VAL A 85 -9.97 -22.74 12.42
CA VAL A 85 -8.66 -22.97 11.78
C VAL A 85 -8.83 -23.79 10.51
N SER A 86 -8.17 -23.37 9.42
CA SER A 86 -8.15 -24.14 8.17
C SER A 86 -7.51 -25.51 8.39
N ARG A 87 -8.22 -26.57 7.97
CA ARG A 87 -7.73 -27.95 8.00
C ARG A 87 -6.67 -28.21 6.94
N ALA A 88 -6.83 -27.59 5.78
CA ALA A 88 -5.89 -27.71 4.68
C ALA A 88 -5.92 -26.43 3.84
N THR A 89 -4.74 -25.89 3.58
CA THR A 89 -4.53 -24.79 2.64
C THR A 89 -3.43 -25.21 1.67
N ASP A 90 -3.71 -25.16 0.38
CA ASP A 90 -2.76 -25.43 -0.69
C ASP A 90 -2.73 -24.21 -1.60
N ARG A 91 -1.56 -23.64 -1.82
CA ARG A 91 -1.36 -22.51 -2.73
C ARG A 91 -0.22 -22.84 -3.65
N VAL A 92 -0.44 -22.73 -4.95
CA VAL A 92 0.62 -22.82 -5.95
C VAL A 92 0.40 -21.74 -6.98
N THR A 93 1.38 -20.87 -7.18
CA THR A 93 1.38 -19.84 -8.20
C THR A 93 2.63 -19.97 -9.04
N VAL A 94 2.45 -19.92 -10.35
CA VAL A 94 3.53 -20.03 -11.33
C VAL A 94 3.37 -18.90 -12.32
N SER A 95 4.38 -18.05 -12.46
CA SER A 95 4.34 -16.89 -13.37
C SER A 95 5.51 -16.91 -14.34
N PHE A 96 5.20 -16.68 -15.61
CA PHE A 96 6.13 -16.62 -16.72
C PHE A 96 6.07 -15.21 -17.31
N PRO A 97 6.97 -14.29 -16.94
CA PRO A 97 7.22 -13.09 -17.73
C PRO A 97 7.94 -13.47 -19.04
N PHE A 98 7.36 -13.15 -20.19
CA PHE A 98 7.95 -13.40 -21.50
C PHE A 98 7.79 -12.20 -22.43
N LEU A 99 8.58 -12.16 -23.52
CA LEU A 99 8.55 -11.10 -24.54
C LEU A 99 8.64 -9.64 -23.99
N ARG A 100 9.41 -9.43 -22.91
CA ARG A 100 9.68 -8.14 -22.21
C ARG A 100 8.47 -7.34 -21.70
N ALA A 101 7.26 -7.66 -22.14
CA ALA A 101 6.05 -6.88 -21.90
C ALA A 101 4.85 -7.75 -21.52
N GLN A 102 5.00 -9.08 -21.47
CA GLN A 102 3.90 -10.02 -21.23
C GLN A 102 4.17 -10.86 -20.00
N THR A 103 3.12 -11.24 -19.28
CA THR A 103 3.21 -12.14 -18.14
C THR A 103 2.02 -13.08 -18.11
N LEU A 104 2.28 -14.38 -18.16
CA LEU A 104 1.27 -15.42 -18.00
C LEU A 104 1.44 -16.06 -16.63
N SER A 105 0.38 -16.10 -15.84
CA SER A 105 0.37 -16.68 -14.50
C SER A 105 -0.73 -17.73 -14.38
N PHE A 106 -0.39 -18.81 -13.69
CA PHE A 106 -1.32 -19.85 -13.27
C PHE A 106 -1.31 -19.90 -11.76
N SER A 107 -2.47 -20.02 -11.14
CA SER A 107 -2.56 -20.23 -9.69
C SER A 107 -3.60 -21.27 -9.32
N TYR A 108 -3.32 -21.96 -8.23
CA TYR A 108 -4.17 -22.95 -7.61
C TYR A 108 -4.31 -22.61 -6.13
N LEU A 109 -5.55 -22.62 -5.64
CA LEU A 109 -5.90 -22.43 -4.24
C LEU A 109 -6.85 -23.54 -3.78
N GLY A 110 -6.36 -24.43 -2.93
CA GLY A 110 -7.16 -25.40 -2.20
C GLY A 110 -7.39 -24.91 -0.77
N LEU A 111 -8.65 -24.89 -0.32
CA LEU A 111 -9.00 -24.43 1.03
C LEU A 111 -10.07 -25.32 1.64
N LYS A 112 -9.85 -25.73 2.89
CA LYS A 112 -10.78 -26.58 3.64
C LYS A 112 -10.92 -26.08 5.08
N TYR A 113 -12.09 -25.54 5.40
CA TYR A 113 -12.47 -25.22 6.77
C TYR A 113 -13.41 -26.28 7.37
N PRO A 114 -13.44 -26.43 8.70
CA PRO A 114 -14.48 -27.19 9.38
C PRO A 114 -15.87 -26.62 9.06
N GLY A 115 -16.84 -27.49 8.74
CA GLY A 115 -18.24 -27.08 8.53
C GLY A 115 -18.55 -26.38 7.20
N ILE A 116 -17.55 -26.13 6.35
CA ILE A 116 -17.72 -25.46 5.05
C ILE A 116 -17.31 -26.42 3.91
N VAL A 117 -18.00 -26.35 2.78
CA VAL A 117 -17.65 -27.11 1.57
C VAL A 117 -16.24 -26.71 1.12
N PRO A 118 -15.30 -27.66 0.92
CA PRO A 118 -13.96 -27.33 0.46
C PRO A 118 -13.97 -26.70 -0.93
N SER A 119 -13.11 -25.70 -1.14
CA SER A 119 -12.90 -25.04 -2.44
C SER A 119 -11.58 -25.45 -3.05
N ARG A 120 -11.55 -25.60 -4.37
CA ARG A 120 -10.33 -25.88 -5.16
C ARG A 120 -10.34 -25.03 -6.41
N ILE A 121 -9.77 -23.84 -6.31
CA ILE A 121 -9.86 -22.82 -7.36
C ILE A 121 -8.59 -22.89 -8.19
N GLY A 122 -8.74 -23.12 -9.49
CA GLY A 122 -7.69 -22.90 -10.48
C GLY A 122 -7.94 -21.58 -11.22
N SER A 123 -6.89 -20.82 -11.50
CA SER A 123 -6.99 -19.58 -12.25
C SER A 123 -5.81 -19.35 -13.17
N ILE A 124 -6.07 -18.58 -14.23
CA ILE A 124 -5.12 -18.15 -15.23
C ILE A 124 -5.22 -16.63 -15.36
N ALA A 125 -4.09 -15.95 -15.50
CA ALA A 125 -4.02 -14.52 -15.76
C ALA A 125 -2.95 -14.22 -16.80
N TYR A 126 -3.30 -13.41 -17.79
CA TYR A 126 -2.41 -12.99 -18.87
C TYR A 126 -2.40 -11.47 -18.99
N LEU A 127 -1.28 -10.87 -18.61
CA LEU A 127 -1.03 -9.43 -18.69
C LEU A 127 -0.21 -9.12 -19.93
N VAL A 128 -0.64 -8.15 -20.72
CA VAL A 128 0.06 -7.63 -21.89
C VAL A 128 0.23 -6.13 -21.74
N ASN A 129 1.47 -5.66 -21.71
CA ASN A 129 1.78 -4.24 -21.81
C ASN A 129 1.96 -3.89 -23.29
N LEU A 130 1.11 -3.01 -23.81
CA LEU A 130 1.11 -2.60 -25.22
C LEU A 130 2.06 -1.43 -25.51
N GLY A 131 2.77 -0.94 -24.48
CA GLY A 131 3.52 0.32 -24.53
C GLY A 131 2.61 1.52 -24.30
N GLY A 132 3.18 2.74 -24.24
CA GLY A 132 2.40 3.98 -24.14
C GLY A 132 1.44 4.02 -22.96
N LEU A 133 1.87 3.57 -21.76
CA LEU A 133 1.04 3.48 -20.54
C LEU A 133 -0.24 2.64 -20.71
N THR A 134 -0.28 1.74 -21.69
CA THR A 134 -1.44 0.88 -21.96
C THR A 134 -1.15 -0.57 -21.59
N SER A 135 -2.08 -1.20 -20.87
CA SER A 135 -2.02 -2.62 -20.52
C SER A 135 -3.38 -3.29 -20.65
N ILE A 136 -3.37 -4.59 -20.99
CA ILE A 136 -4.55 -5.43 -21.04
C ILE A 136 -4.31 -6.65 -20.16
N THR A 137 -5.27 -6.97 -19.29
CA THR A 137 -5.26 -8.17 -18.46
C THR A 137 -6.43 -9.06 -18.82
N PHE A 138 -6.16 -10.31 -19.14
CA PHE A 138 -7.15 -11.38 -19.25
C PHE A 138 -7.03 -12.25 -18.01
N SER A 139 -8.13 -12.59 -17.36
CA SER A 139 -8.09 -13.49 -16.21
C SER A 139 -9.30 -14.42 -16.21
N GLY A 140 -9.13 -15.62 -15.70
CA GLY A 140 -10.22 -16.56 -15.51
C GLY A 140 -9.96 -17.49 -14.33
N PHE A 141 -11.02 -17.93 -13.68
CA PHE A 141 -10.96 -18.86 -12.57
C PHE A 141 -12.12 -19.85 -12.60
N GLN A 142 -11.93 -20.99 -11.95
CA GLN A 142 -12.97 -21.98 -11.72
C GLN A 142 -12.71 -22.73 -10.41
N ASP A 143 -13.74 -22.90 -9.58
CA ASP A 143 -13.73 -23.86 -8.49
C ASP A 143 -14.04 -25.26 -9.03
N PHE A 144 -13.11 -26.19 -8.90
CA PHE A 144 -13.26 -27.59 -9.31
C PHE A 144 -14.22 -28.39 -8.41
N ARG A 145 -14.63 -27.84 -7.26
CA ARG A 145 -15.63 -28.45 -6.36
C ARG A 145 -17.03 -27.89 -6.55
N GLN A 146 -17.15 -26.69 -7.09
CA GLN A 146 -18.40 -26.01 -7.39
C GLN A 146 -18.33 -25.48 -8.82
N HIS A 147 -18.76 -26.28 -9.80
CA HIS A 147 -18.57 -25.95 -11.22
C HIS A 147 -19.26 -24.66 -11.68
N ASP A 148 -20.30 -24.22 -10.96
CA ASP A 148 -20.98 -22.95 -11.22
C ASP A 148 -20.20 -21.73 -10.70
N ALA A 149 -19.25 -21.95 -9.78
CA ALA A 149 -18.33 -20.92 -9.29
C ALA A 149 -17.14 -20.77 -10.24
N ARG A 150 -17.36 -19.99 -11.30
CA ARG A 150 -16.37 -19.71 -12.34
C ARG A 150 -16.51 -18.30 -12.87
N GLY A 151 -15.42 -17.74 -13.37
CA GLY A 151 -15.46 -16.42 -13.99
C GLY A 151 -14.35 -16.18 -14.99
N PHE A 152 -14.58 -15.20 -15.85
CA PHE A 152 -13.60 -14.68 -16.79
C PHE A 152 -13.75 -13.16 -16.91
N PHE A 153 -12.63 -12.45 -16.98
CA PHE A 153 -12.57 -10.99 -17.05
C PHE A 153 -11.50 -10.53 -18.02
N VAL A 154 -11.79 -9.40 -18.65
CA VAL A 154 -10.85 -8.61 -19.45
C VAL A 154 -10.82 -7.20 -18.87
N SER A 155 -9.62 -6.71 -18.63
CA SER A 155 -9.36 -5.35 -18.15
C SER A 155 -8.43 -4.65 -19.14
N LEU A 156 -8.84 -3.49 -19.62
CA LEU A 156 -8.00 -2.55 -20.37
C LEU A 156 -7.70 -1.37 -19.45
N SER A 157 -6.44 -0.97 -19.34
CA SER A 157 -6.02 0.23 -18.62
C SER A 157 -5.12 1.07 -19.52
N VAL A 158 -5.39 2.38 -19.58
CA VAL A 158 -4.70 3.36 -20.41
C VAL A 158 -4.36 4.58 -19.57
N GLY A 159 -3.07 4.92 -19.47
CA GLY A 159 -2.63 6.22 -18.94
C GLY A 159 -2.74 7.30 -20.00
N LEU A 160 -3.42 8.41 -19.69
CA LEU A 160 -3.61 9.55 -20.60
C LEU A 160 -2.59 10.67 -20.41
N GLY A 161 -1.64 10.50 -19.48
CA GLY A 161 -0.71 11.56 -19.05
C GLY A 161 -1.30 12.46 -17.96
N GLY A 162 -0.45 13.30 -17.34
CA GLY A 162 -0.88 14.20 -16.26
C GLY A 162 -1.51 13.48 -15.06
N ASN A 163 -0.99 12.29 -14.74
CA ASN A 163 -1.50 11.35 -13.73
C ASN A 163 -2.94 10.86 -13.98
N THR A 164 -3.49 11.07 -15.17
CA THR A 164 -4.84 10.60 -15.53
C THR A 164 -4.77 9.19 -16.10
N SER A 165 -5.70 8.32 -15.69
CA SER A 165 -5.85 6.98 -16.24
C SER A 165 -7.32 6.62 -16.45
N VAL A 166 -7.56 5.78 -17.45
CA VAL A 166 -8.87 5.23 -17.78
C VAL A 166 -8.75 3.72 -17.80
N SER A 167 -9.75 3.03 -17.27
CA SER A 167 -9.84 1.59 -17.31
C SER A 167 -11.25 1.12 -17.66
N ALA A 168 -11.31 0.01 -18.40
CA ALA A 168 -12.52 -0.68 -18.76
C ALA A 168 -12.37 -2.15 -18.38
N ASN A 169 -13.29 -2.65 -17.57
CA ASN A 169 -13.33 -4.03 -17.11
C ASN A 169 -14.64 -4.64 -17.61
N ALA A 170 -14.59 -5.84 -18.15
CA ALA A 170 -15.76 -6.59 -18.56
C ALA A 170 -15.54 -8.08 -18.28
N GLY A 171 -16.57 -8.79 -17.88
CA GLY A 171 -16.46 -10.20 -17.57
C GLY A 171 -17.78 -10.84 -17.23
N ARG A 172 -17.70 -12.11 -16.87
CA ARG A 172 -18.82 -12.90 -16.38
C ARG A 172 -18.36 -13.73 -15.19
N GLN A 173 -19.13 -13.73 -14.12
CA GLN A 173 -18.85 -14.50 -12.90
C GLN A 173 -20.14 -15.18 -12.44
N ASN A 174 -20.08 -16.48 -12.18
CA ASN A 174 -21.20 -17.26 -11.63
C ASN A 174 -22.50 -17.13 -12.45
N GLY A 175 -22.38 -16.95 -13.77
CA GLY A 175 -23.53 -16.74 -14.66
C GLY A 175 -23.92 -15.27 -14.87
N ASP A 176 -23.41 -14.36 -14.05
CA ASP A 176 -23.73 -12.94 -14.07
C ASP A 176 -22.68 -12.11 -14.81
N SER A 177 -23.13 -11.19 -15.66
CA SER A 177 -22.24 -10.27 -16.37
C SER A 177 -21.83 -9.12 -15.45
N THR A 178 -20.57 -8.71 -15.55
CA THR A 178 -20.08 -7.49 -14.94
C THR A 178 -19.34 -6.63 -15.96
N TYR A 179 -19.52 -5.33 -15.87
CA TYR A 179 -18.72 -4.37 -16.61
C TYR A 179 -18.51 -3.13 -15.76
N THR A 180 -17.38 -2.47 -15.93
CA THR A 180 -17.02 -1.26 -15.17
C THR A 180 -16.13 -0.39 -16.01
N LEU A 181 -16.48 0.88 -16.15
CA LEU A 181 -15.66 1.94 -16.69
C LEU A 181 -15.22 2.82 -15.53
N ASN A 182 -13.95 3.17 -15.49
CA ASN A 182 -13.38 4.02 -14.45
C ASN A 182 -12.40 5.01 -15.09
N ALA A 183 -12.49 6.27 -14.72
CA ALA A 183 -11.54 7.30 -15.08
C ALA A 183 -11.11 8.02 -13.80
N THR A 184 -9.82 8.27 -13.66
CA THR A 184 -9.29 8.87 -12.44
C THR A 184 -8.05 9.70 -12.67
N ARG A 185 -7.96 10.79 -11.91
CA ARG A 185 -6.76 11.60 -11.75
C ARG A 185 -6.60 11.91 -10.26
N PRO A 186 -5.63 11.33 -9.54
CA PRO A 186 -5.36 11.69 -8.16
C PRO A 186 -4.84 13.14 -8.06
N PRO A 187 -4.96 13.79 -6.88
CA PRO A 187 -4.32 15.08 -6.65
C PRO A 187 -2.79 14.93 -6.74
N ASP A 188 -2.12 16.01 -7.13
CA ASP A 188 -0.66 16.04 -7.14
C ASP A 188 -0.12 16.05 -5.70
N TYR A 189 1.11 15.57 -5.50
CA TYR A 189 1.73 15.49 -4.16
C TYR A 189 1.88 16.86 -3.49
N GLY A 190 2.10 17.92 -4.28
CA GLY A 190 2.11 19.31 -3.78
C GLY A 190 0.73 19.82 -3.33
N GLY A 191 -0.33 19.04 -3.55
CA GLY A 191 -1.71 19.41 -3.31
C GLY A 191 -2.46 19.71 -4.61
N GLY A 192 -3.75 20.00 -4.48
CA GLY A 192 -4.63 20.31 -5.60
C GLY A 192 -5.86 19.40 -5.64
N VAL A 193 -6.49 19.35 -6.81
CA VAL A 193 -7.75 18.60 -7.02
C VAL A 193 -7.46 17.28 -7.71
N GLY A 194 -8.03 16.21 -7.16
CA GLY A 194 -8.16 14.92 -7.81
C GLY A 194 -9.63 14.52 -7.97
N TRP A 195 -9.87 13.56 -8.84
CA TRP A 195 -11.19 13.02 -9.09
C TRP A 195 -11.13 11.55 -9.49
N ASN A 196 -12.23 10.84 -9.23
CA ASN A 196 -12.48 9.49 -9.70
C ASN A 196 -13.94 9.40 -10.12
N VAL A 197 -14.21 8.88 -11.30
CA VAL A 197 -15.57 8.58 -11.76
C VAL A 197 -15.60 7.15 -12.25
N GLN A 198 -16.56 6.38 -11.76
CA GLN A 198 -16.76 5.01 -12.17
C GLN A 198 -18.23 4.70 -12.37
N ALA A 199 -18.52 3.84 -13.34
CA ALA A 199 -19.86 3.35 -13.60
C ALA A 199 -19.80 1.93 -14.12
N GLY A 200 -20.78 1.12 -13.78
CA GLY A 200 -20.80 -0.28 -14.16
C GLY A 200 -22.09 -0.98 -13.84
N ALA A 201 -22.09 -2.28 -14.08
CA ALA A 201 -23.09 -3.18 -13.53
C ALA A 201 -22.43 -4.46 -13.01
N ASN A 202 -23.02 -5.05 -12.00
CA ASN A 202 -22.64 -6.35 -11.47
C ASN A 202 -23.91 -7.14 -11.17
N ALA A 203 -24.07 -8.34 -11.74
CA ALA A 203 -25.28 -9.14 -11.60
C ALA A 203 -26.57 -8.37 -11.93
N GLY A 204 -26.51 -7.54 -12.98
CA GLY A 204 -27.64 -6.69 -13.41
C GLY A 204 -27.84 -5.41 -12.58
N LEU A 205 -27.26 -5.32 -11.38
CA LEU A 205 -27.33 -4.15 -10.52
C LEU A 205 -26.38 -3.07 -11.04
N ARG A 206 -26.95 -1.94 -11.46
CA ARG A 206 -26.19 -0.81 -12.00
C ARG A 206 -25.66 0.04 -10.86
N TYR A 207 -24.45 0.54 -11.02
CA TYR A 207 -23.88 1.50 -10.10
C TYR A 207 -23.12 2.60 -10.83
N ALA A 208 -23.08 3.77 -10.20
CA ALA A 208 -22.30 4.91 -10.63
C ALA A 208 -21.76 5.62 -9.40
N GLN A 209 -20.52 6.10 -9.47
CA GLN A 209 -19.85 6.79 -8.38
C GLN A 209 -18.98 7.90 -8.95
N GLY A 210 -19.01 9.04 -8.26
CA GLY A 210 -18.12 10.17 -8.49
C GLY A 210 -17.48 10.58 -7.18
N GLN A 211 -16.18 10.80 -7.21
CA GLN A 211 -15.39 11.30 -6.11
C GLN A 211 -14.63 12.54 -6.55
N LEU A 212 -14.67 13.58 -5.72
CA LEU A 212 -13.84 14.77 -5.85
C LEU A 212 -12.98 14.89 -4.59
N GLN A 213 -11.69 15.07 -4.75
CA GLN A 213 -10.74 15.17 -3.66
C GLN A 213 -9.97 16.48 -3.77
N TYR A 214 -9.89 17.23 -2.69
CA TYR A 214 -9.02 18.39 -2.56
C TYR A 214 -7.96 18.11 -1.50
N LEU A 215 -6.69 18.10 -1.91
CA LEU A 215 -5.54 17.95 -1.04
C LEU A 215 -4.91 19.33 -0.79
N GLY A 216 -5.08 19.84 0.42
CA GLY A 216 -4.48 21.10 0.87
C GLY A 216 -3.23 20.90 1.72
N ARG A 217 -2.73 22.00 2.28
CA ARG A 217 -1.67 21.96 3.31
C ARG A 217 -2.19 21.53 4.68
N ALA A 218 -3.40 21.97 5.03
CA ALA A 218 -4.01 21.74 6.35
C ALA A 218 -4.80 20.42 6.45
N GLY A 219 -4.84 19.61 5.39
CA GLY A 219 -5.68 18.43 5.34
C GLY A 219 -6.17 18.11 3.94
N GLN A 220 -7.10 17.17 3.88
CA GLN A 220 -7.74 16.67 2.69
C GLN A 220 -9.26 16.65 2.90
N VAL A 221 -10.00 17.04 1.87
CA VAL A 221 -11.46 16.91 1.81
C VAL A 221 -11.82 16.03 0.63
N THR A 222 -12.63 15.00 0.86
CA THR A 222 -13.13 14.11 -0.17
C THR A 222 -14.66 14.17 -0.17
N LEU A 223 -15.23 14.46 -1.33
CA LEU A 223 -16.67 14.35 -1.59
C LEU A 223 -16.90 13.08 -2.39
N LEU A 224 -17.84 12.26 -1.95
CA LEU A 224 -18.21 11.03 -2.63
C LEU A 224 -19.72 11.04 -2.85
N ALA A 225 -20.15 10.82 -4.09
CA ALA A 225 -21.54 10.54 -4.43
C ALA A 225 -21.60 9.22 -5.18
N GLN A 226 -22.52 8.36 -4.80
CA GLN A 226 -22.70 7.07 -5.45
C GLN A 226 -24.18 6.72 -5.53
N SER A 227 -24.54 5.98 -6.57
CA SER A 227 -25.85 5.39 -6.76
C SER A 227 -25.66 3.90 -7.02
N PHE A 228 -26.41 3.11 -6.28
CA PHE A 228 -26.47 1.66 -6.46
C PHE A 228 -27.92 1.26 -6.65
N ASP A 229 -28.23 0.71 -7.83
CA ASP A 229 -29.56 0.26 -8.23
C ASP A 229 -30.66 1.32 -7.97
N GLY A 230 -30.37 2.56 -8.37
CA GLY A 230 -31.30 3.69 -8.21
C GLY A 230 -31.34 4.32 -6.81
N ARG A 231 -30.61 3.76 -5.82
CA ARG A 231 -30.48 4.36 -4.48
C ARG A 231 -29.18 5.13 -4.37
N GLY A 232 -29.31 6.45 -4.24
CA GLY A 232 -28.18 7.35 -4.07
C GLY A 232 -27.77 7.54 -2.60
N ASN A 233 -26.48 7.68 -2.34
CA ASN A 233 -25.96 8.28 -1.12
C ASN A 233 -24.79 9.22 -1.46
N ALA A 234 -24.49 10.12 -0.52
CA ALA A 234 -23.33 10.99 -0.61
C ALA A 234 -22.67 11.09 0.76
N SER A 235 -21.34 11.20 0.77
CA SER A 235 -20.54 11.41 1.96
C SER A 235 -19.50 12.50 1.74
N VAL A 236 -19.08 13.08 2.86
CA VAL A 236 -18.00 14.06 2.93
C VAL A 236 -17.02 13.57 3.97
N ASP A 237 -15.78 13.34 3.56
CA ASP A 237 -14.69 12.90 4.43
C ASP A 237 -13.66 14.02 4.55
N VAL A 238 -13.34 14.42 5.77
CA VAL A 238 -12.30 15.41 6.07
C VAL A 238 -11.22 14.75 6.90
N THR A 239 -9.97 14.84 6.46
CA THR A 239 -8.83 14.21 7.14
C THR A 239 -7.69 15.21 7.26
N GLY A 240 -7.10 15.31 8.45
CA GLY A 240 -5.95 16.18 8.71
C GLY A 240 -5.35 15.86 10.06
N ALA A 241 -4.36 16.64 10.46
CA ALA A 241 -3.72 16.55 11.75
C ALA A 241 -3.53 17.94 12.37
N PHE A 242 -3.55 17.97 13.69
CA PHE A 242 -3.10 19.10 14.49
C PHE A 242 -1.82 18.68 15.20
N VAL A 243 -0.77 19.49 15.10
CA VAL A 243 0.53 19.22 15.70
C VAL A 243 0.93 20.38 16.58
N LEU A 244 1.21 20.11 17.86
CA LEU A 244 1.77 21.08 18.78
C LEU A 244 3.26 20.80 18.95
N MET A 245 4.11 21.67 18.39
CA MET A 245 5.56 21.52 18.43
C MET A 245 6.23 22.88 18.46
N ASP A 246 7.34 23.01 19.19
CA ASP A 246 8.06 24.28 19.36
C ASP A 246 7.15 25.44 19.82
N GLY A 247 6.22 25.13 20.75
CA GLY A 247 5.25 26.10 21.27
C GLY A 247 4.15 26.54 20.30
N ARG A 248 4.00 25.86 19.14
CA ARG A 248 3.08 26.27 18.07
C ARG A 248 2.11 25.17 17.68
N LEU A 249 0.84 25.54 17.53
CA LEU A 249 -0.19 24.67 16.98
C LEU A 249 -0.24 24.83 15.46
N MET A 250 0.09 23.77 14.74
CA MET A 250 0.11 23.69 13.29
C MET A 250 -1.01 22.77 12.80
N THR A 251 -1.59 23.08 11.65
CA THR A 251 -2.45 22.15 10.91
C THR A 251 -1.66 21.53 9.77
N ALA A 252 -1.97 20.27 9.47
CA ALA A 252 -1.29 19.53 8.43
C ALA A 252 -2.19 18.48 7.80
N ARG A 253 -1.70 17.89 6.71
CA ARG A 253 -2.19 16.59 6.25
C ARG A 253 -2.02 15.55 7.36
N ARG A 254 -2.69 14.41 7.21
CA ARG A 254 -2.56 13.31 8.17
C ARG A 254 -1.09 12.97 8.38
N VAL A 255 -0.70 12.74 9.63
CA VAL A 255 0.66 12.35 10.02
C VAL A 255 0.59 10.90 10.50
N ASP A 256 1.05 9.96 9.67
CA ASP A 256 1.00 8.53 9.99
C ASP A 256 2.29 8.00 10.64
N ASP A 257 3.43 8.65 10.38
CA ASP A 257 4.74 8.26 10.90
C ASP A 257 5.62 9.48 11.25
N GLY A 258 6.84 9.59 10.71
CA GLY A 258 7.73 10.71 10.97
C GLY A 258 7.26 12.01 10.30
N PHE A 259 7.55 13.15 10.92
CA PHE A 259 7.27 14.47 10.35
C PHE A 259 8.36 15.49 10.70
N ALA A 260 8.45 16.58 9.93
CA ALA A 260 9.31 17.71 10.27
C ALA A 260 8.50 18.99 10.43
N LEU A 261 8.85 19.78 11.44
CA LEU A 261 8.49 21.19 11.50
C LEU A 261 9.62 21.99 10.85
N VAL A 262 9.38 22.48 9.64
CA VAL A 262 10.29 23.40 8.96
C VAL A 262 10.11 24.79 9.54
N SER A 263 11.21 25.41 9.92
CA SER A 263 11.26 26.79 10.38
C SER A 263 12.26 27.56 9.51
N THR A 264 11.78 28.64 8.89
CA THR A 264 12.57 29.64 8.18
C THR A 264 12.37 30.95 8.94
N ASP A 265 13.43 31.71 9.23
CA ASP A 265 13.29 32.99 9.97
C ASP A 265 12.50 34.08 9.20
N THR A 266 12.02 33.74 8.01
CA THR A 266 11.13 34.55 7.18
C THR A 266 9.98 33.70 6.65
N GLY A 267 8.81 34.31 6.43
CA GLY A 267 7.65 33.61 5.89
C GLY A 267 7.64 33.44 4.37
N ARG A 268 6.71 32.61 3.88
CA ARG A 268 6.44 32.36 2.45
C ARG A 268 7.62 31.81 1.66
N VAL A 269 8.42 30.96 2.28
CA VAL A 269 9.56 30.30 1.62
C VAL A 269 9.10 28.94 1.08
N PRO A 270 9.23 28.66 -0.23
CA PRO A 270 8.94 27.35 -0.79
C PRO A 270 9.83 26.27 -0.16
N VAL A 271 9.20 25.17 0.23
CA VAL A 271 9.85 24.01 0.87
C VAL A 271 9.70 22.82 -0.06
N LEU A 272 10.80 22.08 -0.21
CA LEU A 272 10.89 20.88 -1.00
C LEU A 272 11.12 19.67 -0.09
N HIS A 273 10.41 18.60 -0.34
CA HIS A 273 10.69 17.28 0.23
C HIS A 273 11.12 16.36 -0.91
N GLN A 274 12.32 15.78 -0.82
CA GLN A 274 12.92 14.94 -1.88
C GLN A 274 12.85 15.60 -3.27
N ASN A 275 13.26 16.88 -3.34
CA ASN A 275 13.25 17.71 -4.55
C ASN A 275 11.85 17.93 -5.18
N ARG A 276 10.77 17.72 -4.43
CA ARG A 276 9.41 18.05 -4.85
C ARG A 276 8.85 19.14 -3.94
N LEU A 277 8.31 20.20 -4.54
CA LEU A 277 7.62 21.24 -3.81
C LEU A 277 6.47 20.62 -2.99
N ILE A 278 6.56 20.72 -1.68
CA ILE A 278 5.53 20.23 -0.75
C ILE A 278 4.61 21.37 -0.29
N GLY A 279 5.13 22.59 -0.28
CA GLY A 279 4.41 23.78 0.14
C GLY A 279 5.35 24.96 0.33
N GLU A 280 4.91 25.92 1.13
CA GLU A 280 5.68 27.10 1.51
C GLU A 280 5.41 27.35 2.99
N THR A 281 6.37 27.97 3.66
CA THR A 281 6.18 28.40 5.04
C THR A 281 5.08 29.44 5.16
N ASP A 282 4.39 29.43 6.30
CA ASP A 282 3.38 30.41 6.64
C ASP A 282 4.00 31.82 6.80
N ARG A 283 3.18 32.80 7.21
CA ARG A 283 3.69 34.18 7.42
C ARG A 283 4.70 34.28 8.56
N ALA A 284 4.66 33.34 9.50
CA ALA A 284 5.57 33.29 10.63
C ALA A 284 6.83 32.48 10.32
N GLY A 285 6.94 31.86 9.15
CA GLY A 285 8.10 31.09 8.74
C GLY A 285 8.01 29.59 8.97
N TYR A 286 6.82 29.01 9.19
CA TYR A 286 6.69 27.60 9.56
C TYR A 286 5.91 26.78 8.53
N LEU A 287 6.34 25.54 8.30
CA LEU A 287 5.60 24.56 7.52
C LEU A 287 5.75 23.19 8.18
N LEU A 288 4.64 22.48 8.37
CA LEU A 288 4.72 21.06 8.70
C LEU A 288 4.88 20.23 7.44
N VAL A 289 5.91 19.40 7.39
CA VAL A 289 6.17 18.42 6.33
C VAL A 289 5.82 17.03 6.86
N PRO A 290 4.68 16.45 6.43
CA PRO A 290 4.25 15.11 6.84
C PRO A 290 4.99 14.03 6.01
N ASP A 291 4.67 12.76 6.32
CA ASP A 291 5.08 11.59 5.53
C ASP A 291 6.60 11.42 5.36
N LEU A 292 7.36 11.67 6.43
CA LEU A 292 8.79 11.36 6.45
C LEU A 292 9.01 9.89 6.83
N ASN A 293 9.98 9.26 6.16
CA ASN A 293 10.36 7.88 6.45
C ASN A 293 11.12 7.84 7.79
N ALA A 294 10.56 7.12 8.77
CA ALA A 294 11.23 6.93 10.05
C ALA A 294 12.55 6.17 9.93
N TYR A 295 13.54 6.56 10.73
CA TYR A 295 14.89 6.00 10.78
C TYR A 295 15.66 6.07 9.44
N GLN A 296 15.21 6.92 8.52
CA GLN A 296 15.85 7.15 7.24
C GLN A 296 16.17 8.63 7.06
N SER A 297 17.14 8.93 6.21
CA SER A 297 17.44 10.30 5.81
C SER A 297 16.34 10.82 4.89
N ASN A 298 15.71 11.91 5.31
CA ASN A 298 14.72 12.64 4.53
C ASN A 298 15.29 14.00 4.17
N ARG A 299 15.46 14.26 2.87
CA ARG A 299 15.98 15.53 2.39
C ARG A 299 14.87 16.57 2.37
N VAL A 300 15.03 17.61 3.19
CA VAL A 300 14.20 18.80 3.21
C VAL A 300 15.04 19.96 2.69
N ALA A 301 14.51 20.72 1.74
CA ALA A 301 15.19 21.88 1.19
C ALA A 301 14.26 23.08 1.12
N ILE A 302 14.83 24.27 0.99
CA ILE A 302 14.12 25.52 0.75
C ILE A 302 14.56 26.13 -0.57
N ASP A 303 13.63 26.74 -1.29
CA ASP A 303 13.95 27.50 -2.50
C ASP A 303 14.47 28.89 -2.14
N GLY A 304 15.79 29.07 -2.26
CA GLY A 304 16.45 30.32 -1.94
C GLY A 304 16.14 31.47 -2.91
N THR A 305 15.59 31.19 -4.09
CA THR A 305 15.25 32.23 -5.08
C THR A 305 14.05 33.10 -4.64
N ALA A 306 13.22 32.56 -3.74
CA ALA A 306 12.07 33.26 -3.18
C ALA A 306 12.43 34.18 -1.99
N LEU A 307 13.69 34.20 -1.57
CA LEU A 307 14.14 35.00 -0.43
C LEU A 307 14.40 36.45 -0.84
N PRO A 308 14.25 37.39 0.10
CA PRO A 308 14.67 38.79 -0.11
C PRO A 308 16.14 38.90 -0.56
N ALA A 309 16.45 39.90 -1.39
CA ALA A 309 17.82 40.12 -1.89
C ALA A 309 18.84 40.41 -0.78
N ASP A 310 18.36 40.90 0.37
CA ASP A 310 19.13 41.14 1.59
C ASP A 310 19.19 39.91 2.52
N ALA A 311 18.74 38.73 2.09
CA ALA A 311 18.81 37.50 2.89
C ALA A 311 20.10 36.73 2.63
N ARG A 312 20.72 36.25 3.72
CA ARG A 312 21.85 35.32 3.73
C ARG A 312 21.43 34.03 4.41
N ILE A 313 21.64 32.92 3.71
CA ILE A 313 21.37 31.55 4.18
C ILE A 313 22.67 30.77 4.22
N ALA A 314 22.87 30.01 5.30
CA ALA A 314 24.00 29.09 5.43
C ALA A 314 23.77 27.81 4.61
N ASP A 315 22.63 27.14 4.85
CA ASP A 315 22.26 25.89 4.21
C ASP A 315 20.85 26.01 3.62
N THR A 316 20.67 25.61 2.36
CA THR A 316 19.35 25.53 1.72
C THR A 316 18.78 24.11 1.76
N THR A 317 19.52 23.16 2.32
CA THR A 317 19.14 21.74 2.41
C THR A 317 19.53 21.18 3.77
N LEU A 318 18.64 20.42 4.39
CA LEU A 318 18.85 19.66 5.62
C LEU A 318 18.39 18.22 5.40
N ASP A 319 19.19 17.27 5.86
CA ASP A 319 18.82 15.85 5.90
C ASP A 319 18.36 15.52 7.33
N VAL A 320 17.08 15.14 7.49
CA VAL A 320 16.47 14.87 8.80
C VAL A 320 16.12 13.38 8.96
N VAL A 321 16.30 12.86 10.17
CA VAL A 321 16.08 11.44 10.50
C VAL A 321 15.11 11.34 11.69
N PRO A 322 13.79 11.39 11.46
CA PRO A 322 12.83 11.24 12.55
C PRO A 322 12.78 9.80 13.06
N GLN A 323 12.49 9.62 14.34
CA GLN A 323 12.05 8.33 14.88
C GLN A 323 10.61 8.03 14.43
N ALA A 324 10.18 6.77 14.57
CA ALA A 324 8.81 6.40 14.26
C ALA A 324 7.81 7.26 15.05
N ARG A 325 6.78 7.76 14.36
CA ARG A 325 5.71 8.61 14.93
C ARG A 325 6.22 9.85 15.69
N SER A 326 7.34 10.42 15.26
CA SER A 326 8.00 11.53 15.94
C SER A 326 8.27 12.71 15.02
N GLY A 327 8.34 13.90 15.61
CA GLY A 327 8.62 15.17 14.93
C GLY A 327 10.07 15.61 15.10
N VAL A 328 10.66 16.20 14.05
CA VAL A 328 11.99 16.84 14.10
C VAL A 328 11.92 18.30 13.65
N LEU A 329 12.67 19.18 14.30
CA LEU A 329 12.75 20.59 13.91
C LEU A 329 13.80 20.74 12.81
N ALA A 330 13.39 21.15 11.61
CA ALA A 330 14.26 21.47 10.49
C ALA A 330 14.39 23.00 10.37
N HIS A 331 15.35 23.56 11.10
CA HIS A 331 15.54 25.01 11.18
C HIS A 331 16.57 25.50 10.14
N PHE A 332 16.10 26.32 9.20
CA PHE A 332 16.91 26.99 8.20
C PHE A 332 17.18 28.43 8.66
N ALA A 333 18.41 28.68 9.11
CA ALA A 333 18.82 30.00 9.57
C ALA A 333 18.88 31.00 8.40
N VAL A 334 17.97 31.97 8.40
CA VAL A 334 17.89 33.05 7.40
C VAL A 334 18.19 34.37 8.08
N THR A 335 19.38 34.90 7.81
CA THR A 335 19.81 36.19 8.36
C THR A 335 19.62 37.30 7.34
N ARG A 336 19.28 38.51 7.78
CA ARG A 336 19.31 39.68 6.88
C ARG A 336 20.68 40.34 6.97
N TYR A 337 21.22 40.75 5.83
CA TYR A 337 22.45 41.51 5.73
C TYR A 337 22.26 42.71 4.80
N SER A 338 22.76 43.87 5.23
CA SER A 338 22.87 45.03 4.36
C SER A 338 24.28 45.07 3.81
N ALA A 339 24.44 44.95 2.49
CA ALA A 339 25.74 45.04 1.85
C ALA A 339 25.86 46.32 1.02
N ALA A 340 27.00 46.98 1.15
CA ALA A 340 27.45 48.04 0.26
C ALA A 340 28.76 47.57 -0.39
N SER A 341 28.85 47.67 -1.71
CA SER A 341 30.10 47.46 -2.44
C SER A 341 30.87 48.78 -2.45
N ILE A 342 31.99 48.83 -1.75
CA ILE A 342 32.89 49.99 -1.74
C ILE A 342 34.06 49.68 -2.65
N ALA A 343 34.13 50.35 -3.80
CA ALA A 343 35.28 50.30 -4.67
C ALA A 343 36.35 51.29 -4.15
N LEU A 344 37.39 50.77 -3.51
CA LEU A 344 38.57 51.56 -3.15
C LEU A 344 39.43 51.74 -4.40
N ARG A 345 39.72 53.01 -4.75
CA ARG A 345 40.64 53.40 -5.83
C ARG A 345 42.02 53.71 -5.26
#